data_AF-A0AAW1HV41-F1
#
_entry.id   AF-A0AAW1HV41-F1
#
_cell.length_a   1.000
_cell.length_b   1.000
_cell.length_c   1.000
_cell.angle_alpha   90.00
_cell.angle_beta   90.00
_cell.angle_gamma   90.00
#
_symmetry.space_group_name_H-M   'P 1'
#
loop_
_entity.id
_entity.type
_entity.pdbx_description
1 polymer ?
#
loop_
_entity_poly.entity_id
_entity_poly.type
_entity_poly.pdbx_seq_one_letter_code
_entity_poly.pdbx_strand_id
1 'polypeptide(L)' 'MDFKPHIEQLQGANNWSRWRRQVELLLQHQEVLEIIKGNKGPPEVPDSKEPDAVKTKYEHDSGIYDKG' A
#
# COMPACT_ATOMS: atom_id res chain seq x y z
N MET A 1 -2.19 7.59 14.49
CA MET A 1 -0.74 7.51 14.82
C MET A 1 0.03 7.91 13.58
N ASP A 2 1.08 8.71 13.70
CA ASP A 2 1.97 9.05 12.57
C ASP A 2 3.14 8.04 12.48
N PHE A 3 2.99 7.05 11.60
CA PHE A 3 3.99 5.98 11.40
C PHE A 3 5.14 6.41 10.48
N LYS A 4 4.90 7.29 9.50
CA LYS A 4 5.90 7.81 8.56
C LYS A 4 7.18 8.32 9.22
N PRO A 5 7.13 9.29 10.16
CA PRO A 5 8.35 9.83 10.76
C PRO A 5 9.13 8.78 11.56
N HIS A 6 8.44 7.82 12.18
CA HIS A 6 9.08 6.74 12.94
C HIS A 6 9.77 5.72 12.03
N ILE A 7 9.22 5.45 10.85
CA ILE A 7 9.80 4.55 9.86
C ILE A 7 11.03 5.20 9.20
N GLU A 8 10.92 6.48 8.83
CA GLU A 8 11.99 7.24 8.16
C GLU A 8 13.24 7.40 9.03
N GLN A 9 13.09 7.48 10.35
CA GLN A 9 14.19 7.55 11.31
C GLN A 9 14.92 6.21 11.51
N LEU A 10 14.35 5.08 11.09
CA LEU A 10 14.91 3.74 11.28
C LEU A 10 15.81 3.35 10.11
N GLN A 11 16.96 4.01 10.01
CA GLN A 11 17.98 3.73 9.00
C GLN A 11 19.02 2.71 9.48
N GLY A 12 19.59 1.94 8.55
CA GLY A 12 20.68 0.98 8.81
C GLY A 12 20.22 -0.41 9.30
N ALA A 13 21.08 -1.40 9.09
CA ALA A 13 20.78 -2.82 9.32
C ALA A 13 20.38 -3.14 10.78
N ASN A 14 20.94 -2.42 11.76
CA ASN A 14 20.64 -2.60 13.17
C ASN A 14 19.19 -2.27 13.54
N ASN A 15 18.50 -1.49 12.70
CA ASN A 15 17.11 -1.11 12.92
C ASN A 15 16.10 -2.01 12.18
N TRP A 16 16.56 -3.01 11.42
CA TRP A 16 15.71 -3.82 10.55
C TRP A 16 14.48 -4.40 11.26
N SER A 17 14.66 -5.05 12.40
CA SER A 17 13.54 -5.66 13.14
C SER A 17 12.54 -4.62 13.64
N ARG A 18 13.02 -3.42 14.02
CA ARG A 18 12.18 -2.31 14.47
C ARG A 18 11.43 -1.67 13.29
N TRP A 19 12.11 -1.48 12.17
CA TRP A 19 11.53 -0.98 10.92
C TRP A 19 10.41 -1.91 10.45
N ARG A 20 10.67 -3.21 10.39
CA ARG A 20 9.68 -4.22 10.00
C ARG A 20 8.43 -4.16 10.87
N ARG A 21 8.60 -4.06 12.19
CA ARG A 21 7.47 -3.94 13.13
C ARG A 21 6.66 -2.66 12.91
N GLN A 22 7.31 -1.53 12.64
CA GLN A 22 6.60 -0.27 12.35
C GLN A 22 5.80 -0.34 11.06
N VAL A 23 6.35 -0.99 10.02
CA VAL A 23 5.63 -1.25 8.77
C VAL A 23 4.43 -2.17 9.00
N GLU A 24 4.59 -3.28 9.73
CA GLU A 24 3.49 -4.20 10.05
C GLU A 24 2.35 -3.49 10.82
N LEU A 25 2.68 -2.62 11.78
CA LEU A 25 1.69 -1.82 12.51
C LEU A 25 0.96 -0.81 11.61
N LEU A 26 1.69 -0.16 10.70
CA LEU A 26 1.08 0.74 9.71
C LEU A 26 0.07 -0.01 8.84
N LEU A 27 0.45 -1.19 8.32
CA LEU A 27 -0.43 -2.01 7.49
C LEU A 27 -1.65 -2.52 8.27
N GLN A 28 -1.48 -2.81 9.56
CA GLN A 28 -2.59 -3.20 10.43
C GLN A 28 -3.54 -2.02 10.67
N HIS A 29 -3.01 -0.82 10.88
CA HIS A 29 -3.81 0.39 11.07
C HIS A 29 -4.62 0.76 9.82
N GLN A 30 -4.08 0.48 8.64
CA GLN A 30 -4.78 0.65 7.36
C GLN A 30 -5.69 -0.55 7.02
N GLU A 31 -5.79 -1.56 7.90
CA GLU A 31 -6.61 -2.76 7.74
C GLU A 31 -6.25 -3.63 6.51
N VAL A 32 -5.10 -3.38 5.88
CA VAL A 32 -4.63 -4.11 4.68
C VAL A 32 -3.61 -5.20 4.99
N LEU A 33 -3.17 -5.34 6.24
CA LEU A 33 -2.14 -6.32 6.61
C LEU A 33 -2.51 -7.76 6.19
N GLU A 34 -3.74 -8.17 6.43
CA GLU A 34 -4.19 -9.53 6.11
C GLU A 34 -4.40 -9.74 4.60
N ILE A 35 -4.63 -8.66 3.85
CA ILE A 35 -4.67 -8.68 2.38
C ILE A 35 -3.27 -8.92 1.83
N ILE A 36 -2.30 -8.17 2.34
CA ILE A 36 -0.89 -8.28 1.92
C ILE A 36 -0.31 -9.65 2.30
N LYS A 37 -0.71 -10.22 3.43
CA LYS A 37 -0.35 -11.59 3.82
C LYS A 37 -1.01 -12.67 2.97
N GLY A 38 -2.00 -12.32 2.13
CA GLY A 38 -2.76 -13.28 1.33
C GLY A 38 -3.80 -14.08 2.14
N ASN A 39 -4.03 -13.71 3.40
CA ASN A 39 -5.02 -14.36 4.26
C ASN A 39 -6.44 -13.89 3.96
N LYS A 40 -6.59 -12.69 3.40
CA LYS A 40 -7.85 -12.11 2.96
C LYS A 40 -7.75 -11.63 1.53
N GLY A 41 -8.83 -11.78 0.76
CA GLY A 41 -8.95 -11.09 -0.52
C GLY A 41 -9.02 -9.57 -0.32
N PRO A 42 -8.71 -8.76 -1.34
CA PRO A 42 -8.97 -7.34 -1.31
C PRO A 42 -10.46 -7.10 -0.98
N PRO A 43 -10.81 -6.01 -0.27
CA PRO A 43 -12.20 -5.71 0.00
C PRO A 43 -12.98 -5.69 -1.31
N GLU A 44 -14.12 -6.38 -1.34
CA GLU A 44 -15.06 -6.24 -2.45
C GLU A 44 -15.43 -4.77 -2.55
N VAL A 45 -15.00 -4.14 -3.64
CA VAL A 45 -15.49 -2.82 -4.02
C VAL A 45 -17.01 -2.93 -4.08
N PRO A 46 -17.77 -2.07 -3.38
CA PRO A 46 -19.21 -2.08 -3.50
C PRO A 46 -19.54 -1.92 -4.98
N ASP A 47 -20.37 -2.82 -5.49
CA ASP A 47 -20.88 -2.83 -6.86
C ASP A 47 -21.56 -1.49 -7.11
N SER A 48 -20.77 -0.51 -7.55
CA SER A 48 -21.25 0.81 -7.93
C SER A 48 -21.98 0.57 -9.23
N LYS A 49 -23.30 0.45 -9.12
CA LYS A 49 -24.20 0.82 -10.21
C LYS A 49 -24.10 2.32 -10.45
N GLU A 50 -22.95 2.81 -10.91
CA GLU A 50 -22.81 4.07 -11.61
C GLU A 50 -21.71 3.92 -12.67
N PRO A 51 -22.05 4.14 -13.97
CA PRO A 51 -21.13 3.95 -15.07
C PRO A 51 -20.15 5.12 -15.18
N ASP A 52 -18.94 4.80 -15.68
CA ASP A 52 -17.98 5.74 -16.28
C ASP A 52 -17.46 6.90 -15.40
N ALA A 53 -16.39 6.66 -14.63
CA ALA A 53 -15.46 7.76 -14.27
C ALA A 53 -14.07 7.35 -13.71
N VAL A 54 -13.82 6.09 -13.35
CA VAL A 54 -12.62 5.74 -12.54
C VAL A 54 -11.64 4.81 -13.27
N LYS A 55 -11.47 4.98 -14.59
CA LYS A 55 -10.48 4.22 -15.38
C LYS A 55 -9.33 5.05 -15.97
N THR A 56 -9.07 6.26 -15.48
CA THR A 56 -8.12 7.19 -16.14
C THR A 56 -6.96 7.70 -15.29
N LYS A 57 -6.52 6.96 -14.25
CA LYS A 57 -5.25 7.29 -13.57
C LYS A 57 -4.18 6.20 -13.59
N TYR A 58 -4.55 4.92 -13.63
CA TYR A 58 -3.56 3.84 -13.70
C TYR A 58 -3.08 3.53 -15.14
N GLU A 59 -3.83 3.90 -16.18
CA GLU A 59 -3.41 3.74 -17.59
C GLU A 59 -2.60 4.94 -18.12
N HIS A 60 -2.62 6.11 -17.45
CA HIS A 60 -1.87 7.28 -17.92
C HIS A 60 -0.36 7.17 -17.63
N ASP A 61 0.02 6.58 -16.49
CA ASP A 61 1.43 6.52 -16.07
C ASP A 61 2.17 5.24 -16.49
N SER A 62 1.49 4.22 -17.02
CA SER A 62 2.15 3.03 -17.58
C SER A 62 2.66 3.22 -19.01
N GLY A 63 2.37 4.36 -19.65
CA GLY A 63 2.82 4.68 -21.01
C GLY A 63 4.23 5.29 -21.11
N ILE A 64 4.94 5.49 -20.00
CA ILE A 64 6.24 6.20 -19.98
C ILE A 64 7.46 5.25 -19.91
N TYR A 65 7.28 3.95 -19.69
CA TYR A 65 8.40 2.99 -19.59
C TYR A 65 8.51 1.99 -20.75
N ASP A 66 8.03 2.34 -21.94
CA ASP A 66 8.29 1.56 -23.16
C ASP A 66 8.75 2.46 -24.32
N LYS A 67 9.94 3.06 -24.16
CA LYS A 67 10.79 3.53 -25.26
C LYS A 67 12.26 3.38 -24.84
N GLY A 68 12.82 2.23 -25.17
CA GLY A 68 14.25 1.91 -25.15
C GLY A 68 14.51 0.73 -26.06
#